data_AF-A0A1B8F7J4-F1
#
_entry.id   AF-A0A1B8F7J4-F1
#
_cell.length_a   1.000
_cell.length_b   1.000
_cell.length_c   1.000
_cell.angle_alpha   90.00
_cell.angle_beta   90.00
_cell.angle_gamma   90.00
#
_symmetry.space_group_name_H-M   'P 1'
#
loop_
_entity.id
_entity.type
_entity.pdbx_description
1 polymer ?
#
loop_
_entity_poly.entity_id
_entity_poly.type
_entity_poly.pdbx_seq_one_letter_code
_entity_poly.pdbx_strand_id
1 'polypeptide(L)' 'MATTSRDSVHPVSALNDGLDTSSQDIEEGRDVYRPGGFHPVYIGDVYHDKYKVLNKIGYGVYSTVWLARDLQASMDVDVT' A
#
# COMPACT_ATOMS: atom_id res chain seq x y z
N MET A 1 -13.23 -48.12 -38.40
CA MET A 1 -11.91 -47.58 -38.01
C MET A 1 -12.09 -46.10 -37.80
N ALA A 2 -12.12 -45.67 -36.54
CA ALA A 2 -12.40 -44.29 -36.14
C ALA A 2 -11.10 -43.64 -35.65
N THR A 3 -10.69 -42.55 -36.29
CA THR A 3 -9.66 -41.64 -35.78
C THR A 3 -10.00 -40.23 -36.27
N THR A 4 -10.71 -39.45 -35.45
CA THR A 4 -10.76 -37.98 -35.58
C THR A 4 -9.77 -37.44 -34.57
N SER A 5 -8.70 -36.80 -35.07
CA SER A 5 -7.60 -36.29 -34.26
C SER A 5 -7.63 -34.76 -34.22
N ARG A 6 -7.67 -34.26 -32.98
CA ARG A 6 -7.40 -32.91 -32.45
C ARG A 6 -6.99 -31.82 -33.45
N ASP A 7 -7.84 -30.82 -33.58
CA ASP A 7 -7.40 -29.41 -33.67
C ASP A 7 -8.46 -28.51 -33.02
N SER A 8 -8.36 -28.37 -31.69
CA SER A 8 -9.10 -27.35 -30.95
C SER A 8 -8.31 -26.05 -31.06
N VAL A 9 -8.61 -25.25 -32.08
CA VAL A 9 -8.17 -23.86 -32.17
C VAL A 9 -8.85 -23.10 -31.04
N HIS A 10 -8.14 -22.91 -29.93
CA HIS A 10 -8.53 -21.94 -28.94
C HIS A 10 -8.33 -20.54 -29.56
N PRO A 11 -9.39 -19.71 -29.65
CA PRO A 11 -9.18 -18.34 -30.08
C PRO A 11 -8.31 -17.66 -29.03
N VAL A 12 -7.15 -17.16 -29.48
CA VAL A 12 -6.27 -16.25 -28.73
C VAL A 12 -6.94 -14.88 -28.60
N SER A 13 -8.14 -14.85 -28.01
CA SER A 13 -8.94 -13.66 -27.78
C SER A 13 -9.09 -13.48 -26.27
N ALA A 14 -8.00 -13.05 -25.65
CA ALA A 14 -8.02 -12.28 -24.41
C ALA A 14 -6.66 -11.59 -24.27
N LEU A 15 -6.40 -10.61 -25.14
CA LEU A 15 -5.56 -9.48 -24.75
C LEU A 15 -6.29 -8.82 -23.58
N ASN A 16 -5.93 -9.19 -22.35
CA ASN A 16 -6.19 -8.37 -21.18
C ASN A 16 -4.84 -7.95 -20.61
N ASP A 17 -4.07 -7.21 -21.40
CA ASP A 17 -3.14 -6.19 -20.87
C ASP A 17 -3.98 -5.03 -20.32
N GLY A 18 -4.89 -5.38 -19.41
CA GLY A 18 -5.58 -4.45 -18.55
C GLY A 18 -4.50 -3.90 -17.65
N LEU A 19 -3.85 -2.83 -18.11
CA LEU A 19 -3.16 -1.88 -17.28
C LEU A 19 -4.08 -1.62 -16.10
N ASP A 20 -3.78 -2.22 -14.96
CA ASP A 20 -4.49 -1.94 -13.72
C ASP A 20 -4.06 -0.54 -13.28
N THR A 21 -4.61 0.47 -13.93
CA THR A 21 -4.77 1.78 -13.32
C THR A 21 -5.89 1.69 -12.29
N SER A 22 -5.77 0.75 -11.35
CA SER A 22 -6.48 0.83 -10.08
C SER A 22 -5.54 1.61 -9.19
N SER A 23 -5.99 2.78 -8.74
CA SER A 23 -5.38 3.53 -7.65
C SER A 23 -4.80 2.54 -6.64
N GLN A 24 -3.48 2.44 -6.50
CA GLN A 24 -2.86 1.47 -5.59
C GLN A 24 -3.52 1.66 -4.23
N ASP A 25 -4.37 0.70 -3.84
CA ASP A 25 -5.07 0.77 -2.57
C ASP A 25 -3.98 0.88 -1.50
N ILE A 26 -4.00 1.95 -0.71
CA ILE A 26 -2.97 2.21 0.31
C ILE A 26 -3.16 1.25 1.52
N GLU A 27 -4.01 0.22 1.39
CA GLU A 27 -4.30 -0.76 2.43
C GLU A 27 -3.52 -2.07 2.22
N GLU A 28 -2.83 -2.54 3.25
CA GLU A 28 -2.05 -3.80 3.24
C GLU A 28 -2.86 -5.04 3.65
N GLY A 29 -4.17 -4.88 3.87
CA GLY A 29 -5.04 -5.90 4.46
C GLY A 29 -4.97 -5.97 5.99
N ARG A 30 -6.01 -6.50 6.62
CA ARG A 30 -6.12 -6.52 8.10
C ARG A 30 -5.27 -7.62 8.76
N ASP A 31 -4.97 -8.69 8.04
CA ASP A 31 -4.35 -9.89 8.61
C ASP A 31 -2.86 -9.71 8.97
N VAL A 32 -2.23 -8.66 8.46
CA VAL A 32 -0.82 -8.34 8.75
C VAL A 32 -0.63 -7.58 10.07
N TYR A 33 -1.70 -7.04 10.66
CA TYR A 33 -1.69 -6.40 11.99
C TYR A 33 -1.88 -7.44 13.09
N ARG A 34 -0.80 -8.13 13.43
CA ARG A 34 -0.76 -9.22 14.42
C ARG A 34 0.56 -9.22 15.17
N PRO A 35 0.70 -9.95 16.30
CA PRO A 35 2.00 -10.16 16.92
C PRO A 35 3.05 -10.67 15.90
N GLY A 36 4.18 -9.97 15.80
CA GLY A 36 5.23 -10.26 14.81
C GLY A 36 4.97 -9.72 13.38
N GLY A 37 3.85 -9.04 13.17
CA GLY A 37 3.51 -8.35 11.92
C GLY A 37 3.71 -6.83 12.02
N PHE A 38 2.90 -6.08 11.28
CA PHE A 38 2.96 -4.61 11.31
C PHE A 38 2.49 -4.05 12.64
N HIS A 39 3.15 -2.97 13.04
CA HIS A 39 2.75 -2.18 14.19
C HIS A 39 1.54 -1.32 13.81
N PRO A 40 0.45 -1.31 14.62
CA PRO A 40 -0.67 -0.41 14.39
C PRO A 40 -0.24 1.05 14.60
N VAL A 41 -0.62 1.92 13.67
CA VAL A 41 -0.33 3.36 13.71
C VAL A 41 -1.63 4.11 13.43
N TYR A 42 -1.93 5.14 14.22
CA TYR A 42 -3.15 5.93 14.11
C TYR A 42 -2.84 7.40 13.80
N ILE A 43 -3.76 8.04 13.06
CA ILE A 43 -3.68 9.48 12.80
C ILE A 43 -3.70 10.22 14.13
N GLY A 44 -2.73 11.12 14.32
CA GLY A 44 -2.57 11.88 15.55
C GLY A 44 -1.58 11.28 16.55
N ASP A 45 -1.11 10.04 16.37
CA ASP A 45 -0.04 9.47 17.19
C ASP A 45 1.21 10.35 17.15
N VAL A 46 1.91 10.44 18.27
CA VAL A 46 3.16 11.20 18.41
C VAL A 46 4.28 10.24 18.77
N TYR A 47 5.24 10.10 17.87
CA TYR A 47 6.44 9.28 18.08
C TYR A 47 7.59 10.15 18.59
N HIS A 48 8.23 9.70 19.68
CA HIS A 48 9.36 10.36 20.34
C HIS A 48 9.11 11.85 20.66
N ASP A 49 7.86 12.21 21.03
CA ASP A 49 7.45 13.59 21.33
C ASP A 49 7.77 14.61 20.21
N LYS A 50 7.95 14.13 18.98
CA LYS A 50 8.47 14.93 17.87
C LYS A 50 7.68 14.75 16.58
N TYR A 51 7.29 13.53 16.23
CA TYR A 51 6.69 13.24 14.93
C TYR A 51 5.21 12.92 15.07
N LYS A 52 4.35 13.86 14.65
CA LYS A 52 2.89 13.67 14.65
C LYS A 52 2.43 13.04 13.34
N VAL A 53 1.78 11.88 13.40
CA VAL A 53 1.24 11.18 12.24
C VAL A 53 0.05 11.95 11.65
N LEU A 54 0.08 12.20 10.34
CA LEU A 54 -0.94 12.99 9.63
C LEU A 54 -1.76 12.18 8.63
N ASN A 55 -1.13 11.31 7.85
CA ASN A 55 -1.82 10.45 6.89
C ASN A 55 -0.96 9.24 6.52
N LYS A 56 -1.59 8.16 6.09
CA LYS A 56 -0.89 7.02 5.48
C LYS A 56 -0.66 7.31 4.00
N ILE A 57 0.54 7.01 3.52
CA ILE A 57 0.92 7.29 2.13
C ILE A 57 1.41 6.06 1.37
N GLY A 58 1.55 4.91 2.03
CA GLY A 58 1.89 3.66 1.37
C GLY A 58 2.20 2.53 2.34
N TYR A 59 2.50 1.38 1.76
CA TYR A 59 3.10 0.24 2.43
C TYR A 59 3.94 -0.56 1.44
N GLY A 60 4.81 -1.41 1.96
CA GLY A 60 5.54 -2.43 1.22
C GLY A 60 5.50 -3.75 1.98
N VAL A 61 6.25 -4.74 1.51
CA VAL A 61 6.24 -6.10 2.06
C VAL A 61 6.53 -6.14 3.57
N TYR A 62 7.35 -5.21 4.07
CA TYR A 62 7.84 -5.23 5.45
C TYR A 62 7.52 -3.97 6.26
N SER A 63 6.92 -2.95 5.65
CA SER A 63 6.80 -1.63 6.28
C SER A 63 5.59 -0.86 5.80
N THR A 64 5.01 -0.06 6.70
CA THR A 64 4.03 0.98 6.36
C THR A 64 4.71 2.35 6.30
N VAL A 65 4.26 3.23 5.40
CA VAL A 65 4.82 4.57 5.22
C VAL A 65 3.77 5.62 5.56
N TRP A 66 4.14 6.55 6.43
CA TRP A 66 3.25 7.59 6.96
C TRP A 66 3.85 8.98 6.76
N LEU A 67 3.01 9.93 6.36
CA LEU A 67 3.32 11.34 6.43
C LEU A 67 3.24 11.80 7.89
N ALA A 68 4.32 12.39 8.39
CA ALA A 68 4.38 12.95 9.73
C ALA A 68 4.86 14.41 9.70
N ARG A 69 4.40 15.21 10.67
CA ARG A 69 4.90 16.55 10.93
C ARG A 69 5.94 16.51 12.04
N ASP A 70 7.09 17.12 11.82
CA ASP A 70 8.06 17.43 12.86
C ASP A 70 7.56 18.62 13.68
N LEU A 71 7.29 18.41 14.97
CA LEU A 71 6.78 19.41 15.90
C LEU A 71 7.86 20.36 16.42
N GLN A 72 9.13 19.99 16.31
CA GLN A 72 10.25 20.81 16.77
C GLN A 72 10.75 21.73 15.65
N ALA A 73 10.69 21.27 14.39
CA ALA A 73 11.00 22.11 13.23
C ALA A 73 9.96 23.21 12.98
N SER A 74 8.70 23.02 13.40
CA SER A 74 7.67 24.07 13.26
C SER A 74 7.81 25.21 14.28
N MET A 75 8.73 25.09 15.24
CA MET A 75 9.03 26.15 16.22
C MET A 75 10.10 27.14 15.71
N ASP A 76 10.66 26.93 14.51
CA ASP A 76 11.68 27.81 13.89
C ASP A 76 11.10 28.97 13.07
N VAL A 77 9.78 29.03 12.88
CA VAL A 77 9.14 30.08 12.05
C VAL A 77 8.03 30.78 12.83
N ASP A 78 8.43 31.53 13.86
CA ASP A 78 7.75 32.75 14.32
C ASP A 78 8.70 33.51 15.25
N VAL A 79 9.80 34.06 14.70
CA VAL A 79 10.51 35.15 15.37
C VAL A 79 10.22 36.44 14.60
N THR A 80 9.67 37.38 15.36
CA THR A 80 9.11 38.70 15.03
C THR A 80 9.97 39.58 14.14
#